data_AF-A0A5K1EQU4-F1
#
_entry.id   AF-A0A5K1EQU4-F1
#
_cell.length_a   1.000
_cell.length_b   1.000
_cell.length_c   1.000
_cell.angle_alpha   90.00
_cell.angle_beta   90.00
_cell.angle_gamma   90.00
#
_symmetry.space_group_name_H-M   'P 1'
#
loop_
_entity.id
_entity.type
_entity.pdbx_description
1 polymer ?
#
loop_
_entity_poly.entity_id
_entity_poly.type
_entity_poly.pdbx_seq_one_letter_code
_entity_poly.pdbx_strand_id
1 'polypeptide(L)'
;PVIFYDHFYDFGLRETITELIEARRRAGIHCRSSVKIFHANNDGYVAHVGDNLVMKMGCFDWNPSKENQLEGSWQRFVDRGADYQIWLR
;
A
#
# COMPACT_ATOMS: atom_id res chain seq x y z
N PRO A 1 8.93 -10.49 2.08
CA PRO A 1 7.72 -11.08 2.72
C PRO A 1 7.63 -12.55 2.29
N VAL A 2 6.93 -13.38 3.07
CA VAL A 2 6.63 -14.78 2.71
C VAL A 2 5.13 -14.89 2.44
N ILE A 3 4.74 -15.58 1.38
CA ILE A 3 3.34 -15.75 0.97
C ILE A 3 2.93 -17.19 1.28
N PHE A 4 1.78 -17.37 1.93
CA PHE A 4 1.24 -18.69 2.22
C PHE A 4 0.64 -19.33 0.96
N TYR A 5 0.83 -20.64 0.80
CA TYR A 5 0.51 -21.36 -0.44
C TYR A 5 -0.97 -21.23 -0.81
N ASP A 6 -1.87 -21.57 0.11
CA ASP A 6 -3.32 -21.61 -0.15
C ASP A 6 -3.86 -20.21 -0.47
N HIS A 7 -3.32 -19.16 0.16
CA HIS A 7 -3.66 -17.78 -0.17
C HIS A 7 -3.32 -17.44 -1.62
N PHE A 8 -2.21 -17.99 -2.13
CA PHE A 8 -1.77 -17.69 -3.49
C PHE A 8 -2.43 -18.57 -4.55
N TYR A 9 -2.72 -19.83 -4.26
CA TYR A 9 -3.21 -20.80 -5.25
C TYR A 9 -4.69 -21.17 -5.11
N ASP A 10 -5.21 -21.26 -3.89
CA ASP A 10 -6.52 -21.89 -3.63
C ASP A 10 -7.62 -20.87 -3.30
N PHE A 11 -7.27 -19.74 -2.65
CA PHE A 11 -8.26 -18.78 -2.14
C PHE A 11 -8.68 -17.71 -3.17
N GLY A 12 -8.21 -17.80 -4.41
CA GLY A 12 -8.52 -16.83 -5.46
C GLY A 12 -7.85 -15.45 -5.29
N LEU A 13 -6.89 -15.30 -4.38
CA LEU A 13 -6.20 -14.02 -4.14
C LEU A 13 -4.95 -13.83 -5.02
N ARG A 14 -4.68 -14.76 -5.94
CA ARG A 14 -3.45 -14.78 -6.76
C ARG A 14 -3.17 -13.46 -7.45
N GLU A 15 -4.16 -12.93 -8.16
CA GLU A 15 -4.02 -11.69 -8.94
C GLU A 15 -3.72 -10.51 -8.03
N THR A 16 -4.46 -10.41 -6.93
CA THR A 16 -4.30 -9.37 -5.91
C THR A 16 -2.91 -9.44 -5.27
N ILE A 17 -2.46 -10.62 -4.84
CA ILE A 17 -1.13 -10.78 -4.26
C ILE A 17 -0.04 -10.46 -5.29
N THR A 18 -0.22 -10.86 -6.55
CA THR A 18 0.72 -10.55 -7.64
C THR A 18 0.84 -9.04 -7.86
N GLU A 19 -0.27 -8.32 -7.84
CA GLU A 19 -0.30 -6.85 -7.94
C GLU A 19 0.45 -6.19 -6.77
N LEU A 20 0.27 -6.68 -5.54
CA LEU A 20 1.00 -6.20 -4.36
C LEU A 20 2.52 -6.48 -4.44
N ILE A 21 2.92 -7.62 -4.98
CA ILE A 21 4.34 -7.94 -5.23
C ILE A 21 4.92 -6.96 -6.24
N GLU A 22 4.20 -6.67 -7.33
CA GLU A 22 4.62 -5.71 -8.35
C GLU A 22 4.73 -4.29 -7.78
N ALA A 23 3.78 -3.85 -6.96
CA ALA A 23 3.85 -2.58 -6.26
C ALA A 23 5.12 -2.48 -5.40
N ARG A 24 5.42 -3.53 -4.62
CA ARG A 24 6.63 -3.61 -3.79
C ARG A 24 7.90 -3.52 -4.63
N ARG A 25 7.96 -4.22 -5.78
CA ARG A 25 9.13 -4.24 -6.67
C ARG A 25 9.34 -2.90 -7.34
N ARG A 26 8.29 -2.29 -7.91
CA ARG A 26 8.34 -0.99 -8.59
C ARG A 26 8.78 0.12 -7.65
N ALA A 27 8.29 0.11 -6.41
CA ALA A 27 8.71 1.07 -5.38
C ALA A 27 10.11 0.80 -4.81
N GLY A 28 10.79 -0.29 -5.19
CA GLY A 28 12.12 -0.63 -4.70
C GLY A 28 12.16 -1.03 -3.21
N ILE A 29 11.04 -1.50 -2.64
CA ILE A 29 10.97 -1.78 -1.20
C ILE A 29 11.78 -3.03 -0.85
N HIS A 30 12.68 -2.89 0.12
CA HIS A 30 13.52 -3.95 0.69
C HIS A 30 13.25 -4.11 2.19
N CYS A 31 14.03 -4.94 2.88
CA CYS A 31 13.82 -5.24 4.32
C CYS A 31 14.25 -4.11 5.26
N ARG A 32 14.96 -3.10 4.76
CA ARG A 32 15.46 -1.95 5.53
C ARG A 32 14.79 -0.63 5.12
N SER A 33 13.79 -0.68 4.24
CA SER A 33 13.05 0.52 3.85
C SER A 33 12.38 1.12 5.08
N SER A 34 12.46 2.45 5.21
CA SER A 34 11.81 3.19 6.30
C SER A 34 10.29 3.05 6.23
N VAL A 35 9.64 3.20 7.38
CA VAL A 35 8.18 3.26 7.48
C VAL A 35 7.83 4.49 8.31
N LYS A 36 7.09 5.43 7.71
CA LYS A 36 6.55 6.61 8.38
C LYS A 36 5.03 6.46 8.47
N ILE A 37 4.52 6.41 9.69
CA ILE A 37 3.09 6.28 9.97
C ILE A 37 2.46 7.68 9.94
N PHE A 38 1.39 7.84 9.18
CA PHE A 38 0.59 9.07 9.16
C PHE A 38 -0.72 8.92 9.94
N HIS A 39 -1.30 7.72 9.94
CA HIS A 39 -2.57 7.44 10.60
C HIS A 39 -2.54 6.05 11.21
N ALA A 40 -2.96 5.91 12.46
CA ALA A 40 -3.06 4.63 13.15
C ALA A 40 -4.12 4.72 14.26
N ASN A 41 -5.38 4.53 13.90
CA ASN A 41 -6.51 4.53 14.83
C ASN A 41 -7.51 3.43 14.48
N ASN A 42 -8.70 3.47 15.09
CA ASN A 42 -9.76 2.49 14.86
C ASN A 42 -10.36 2.55 13.43
N ASP A 43 -10.27 3.68 12.75
CA ASP A 43 -10.78 3.86 11.39
C ASP A 43 -9.83 3.25 10.34
N GLY A 44 -8.54 3.16 10.68
CA GLY A 44 -7.57 2.37 9.96
C GLY A 44 -6.13 2.86 10.07
N TYR A 45 -5.34 2.59 9.04
CA TYR A 45 -3.89 2.76 9.06
C TYR A 45 -3.37 3.31 7.74
N VAL A 46 -2.46 4.29 7.82
CA VAL A 46 -1.75 4.85 6.67
C VAL A 46 -0.27 4.94 6.97
N ALA A 47 0.54 4.47 6.03
CA ALA A 47 1.99 4.62 6.09
C ALA A 47 2.62 4.91 4.73
N HIS A 48 3.68 5.71 4.76
CA HIS A 48 4.65 5.87 3.68
C HIS A 48 5.83 4.94 3.94
N VAL A 49 6.15 4.12 2.95
CA VAL A 49 7.15 3.05 3.01
C VAL A 49 8.23 3.33 1.98
N GLY A 50 9.48 3.42 2.43
CA GLY A 50 10.58 3.90 1.62
C GLY A 50 10.28 5.31 1.09
N ASP A 51 10.61 5.56 -0.17
CA ASP A 51 10.43 6.87 -0.78
C ASP A 51 9.21 6.93 -1.73
N ASN A 52 8.78 5.78 -2.26
CA ASN A 52 7.92 5.72 -3.43
C ASN A 52 6.62 4.92 -3.24
N LEU A 53 6.28 4.51 -2.02
CA LEU A 53 5.04 3.76 -1.76
C LEU A 53 4.27 4.34 -0.57
N VAL A 54 2.99 4.60 -0.77
CA VAL A 54 2.06 4.93 0.31
C VAL A 54 0.96 3.87 0.33
N MET A 55 0.64 3.35 1.52
CA MET A 55 -0.46 2.42 1.71
C MET A 55 -1.49 2.99 2.69
N LYS A 56 -2.77 2.71 2.43
CA LYS A 56 -3.90 3.02 3.30
C LYS A 56 -4.76 1.78 3.45
N MET A 57 -5.16 1.47 4.66
CA MET A 57 -6.08 0.38 5.00
C MET A 57 -7.22 0.96 5.84
N GLY A 58 -8.44 0.52 5.59
CA GLY A 58 -9.64 0.97 6.31
C GLY A 58 -10.50 1.96 5.54
N CYS A 59 -11.73 2.13 6.01
CA CYS A 59 -12.81 2.83 5.30
C CYS A 59 -12.94 4.28 5.77
N PHE A 60 -11.92 5.09 5.49
CA PHE A 60 -11.92 6.53 5.74
C PHE A 60 -11.35 7.30 4.55
N ASP A 61 -11.64 8.59 4.48
CA ASP A 61 -11.18 9.45 3.41
C ASP A 61 -9.73 9.88 3.66
N TRP A 62 -8.81 9.31 2.88
CA TRP A 62 -7.39 9.66 2.93
C TRP A 62 -6.74 9.44 1.57
N ASN A 63 -5.90 10.37 1.13
CA ASN A 63 -5.03 10.17 -0.03
C ASN A 63 -3.80 11.09 0.07
N PRO A 64 -2.68 10.73 -0.58
CA PRO A 64 -1.44 11.49 -0.48
C PRO A 64 -1.53 12.89 -1.09
N SER A 65 -2.48 13.15 -2.00
CA SER A 65 -2.69 14.48 -2.58
C SER A 65 -3.44 15.45 -1.66
N LYS A 66 -4.24 14.93 -0.71
CA LYS A 66 -4.93 15.74 0.32
C LYS A 66 -3.98 16.13 1.44
N GLU A 67 -3.01 15.28 1.73
CA GLU A 67 -2.03 15.53 2.78
C GLU A 67 -0.92 16.43 2.21
N ASN A 68 -1.02 17.74 2.50
CA ASN A 68 -0.19 18.83 1.97
C ASN A 68 1.34 18.71 2.18
N GLN A 69 1.84 17.59 2.72
CA GLN A 69 3.23 17.35 3.07
C GLN A 69 3.91 16.26 2.24
N LEU A 70 3.19 15.55 1.36
CA LEU A 70 3.79 14.56 0.46
C LEU A 70 4.10 15.19 -0.89
N GLU A 71 5.32 15.72 -1.04
CA GLU A 71 5.80 16.26 -2.31
C GLU A 71 5.83 15.17 -3.41
N GLY A 72 5.33 15.53 -4.59
CA GLY A 72 5.37 14.70 -5.79
C GLY A 72 3.99 14.31 -6.36
N SER A 73 4.00 13.68 -7.53
CA SER A 73 2.80 13.12 -8.16
C SER A 73 2.63 11.67 -7.71
N TRP A 74 1.56 11.39 -6.96
CA TRP A 74 1.23 10.05 -6.49
C TRP A 74 0.13 9.46 -7.37
N GLN A 75 0.42 8.33 -8.00
CA GLN A 75 -0.53 7.59 -8.82
C GLN A 75 -1.10 6.43 -8.01
N ARG A 76 -2.42 6.28 -8.01
CA ARG A 76 -3.07 5.12 -7.40
C ARG A 76 -2.74 3.90 -8.24
N PHE A 77 -2.06 2.93 -7.64
CA PHE A 77 -1.64 1.69 -8.30
C PHE A 77 -2.59 0.54 -7.97
N VAL A 78 -3.00 0.41 -6.71
CA VAL A 78 -4.03 -0.57 -6.29
C VAL A 78 -5.19 0.18 -5.65
N ASP A 79 -6.41 -0.17 -6.05
CA ASP A 79 -7.65 0.34 -5.47
C ASP A 79 -8.62 -0.80 -5.18
N ARG A 80 -8.73 -1.19 -3.90
CA ARG A 80 -9.76 -2.13 -3.42
C ARG A 80 -10.87 -1.41 -2.65
N GLY A 81 -11.10 -0.13 -2.97
CA GLY A 81 -12.17 0.67 -2.37
C GLY A 81 -11.99 0.86 -0.87
N ALA A 82 -12.92 0.32 -0.09
CA ALA A 82 -12.96 0.47 1.36
C ALA A 82 -11.87 -0.32 2.11
N ASP A 83 -11.32 -1.36 1.48
CA ASP A 83 -10.41 -2.28 2.17
C ASP A 83 -9.01 -1.67 2.28
N TYR A 84 -8.36 -1.46 1.14
CA TYR A 84 -7.05 -0.84 1.08
C TYR A 84 -6.76 -0.22 -0.28
N GLN A 85 -5.83 0.74 -0.27
CA GLN A 85 -5.40 1.50 -1.43
C GLN A 85 -3.89 1.70 -1.35
N ILE A 86 -3.22 1.66 -2.51
CA ILE A 86 -1.78 1.85 -2.62
C ILE A 86 -1.49 2.88 -3.70
N TRP A 87 -0.61 3.82 -3.39
CA TRP A 87 -0.09 4.79 -4.32
C TRP A 87 1.41 4.59 -4.52
N LEU A 88 1.84 4.81 -5.76
CA LEU A 88 3.23 4.81 -6.17
C LEU A 88 3.62 6.18 -6.69
N ARG A 89 4.91 6.50 -6.58
CA ARG A 89 5.54 7.68 -7.18
C ARG A 89 6.46 7.27 -8.31
#